data_AF-A0A8D8RA57-F1
#
_entry.id   AF-A0A8D8RA57-F1
#
_cell.length_a   1.000
_cell.length_b   1.000
_cell.length_c   1.000
_cell.angle_alpha   90.00
_cell.angle_beta   90.00
_cell.angle_gamma   90.00
#
_symmetry.space_group_name_H-M   'P 1'
#
loop_
_entity.id
_entity.type
_entity.pdbx_description
1 polymer ?
#
loop_
_entity_poly.entity_id
_entity_poly.type
_entity_poly.pdbx_seq_one_letter_code
_entity_poly.pdbx_strand_id
1 'polypeptide(L)'
;MQESNVLLNGLISKNKYKMDITECPEQDNIEATMEECIDRDANIAVESKSLLDQSYPDFVEKYFSRINCNEIRGPADDYSVLVHSNRVCLVTLADTHKLMQPDKIPIKVDFQISDKINREDNPMTGKGKRGAQQLCNNSILCHVTCQDGSCIPVHAAVAGKLLEINQSLVQNPAAVKETYIAIVLPSIPTFESFEIPLKNEDGFFDEDCDS
;
A
#
# COMPACT_ATOMS: atom_id res chain seq x y z
N MET A 1 -27.85 50.55 -23.29
CA MET A 1 -28.55 49.65 -22.36
C MET A 1 -27.97 48.26 -22.57
N GLN A 2 -26.87 47.96 -21.86
CA GLN A 2 -26.16 46.67 -21.81
C GLN A 2 -26.69 45.91 -20.58
N GLU A 3 -27.33 44.76 -20.75
CA GLU A 3 -26.74 43.40 -20.75
C GLU A 3 -26.40 42.87 -19.35
N SER A 4 -27.29 41.97 -18.88
CA SER A 4 -27.07 40.64 -18.29
C SER A 4 -25.82 40.32 -17.45
N ASN A 5 -26.08 39.56 -16.36
CA ASN A 5 -25.19 38.72 -15.56
C ASN A 5 -24.47 39.34 -14.35
N VAL A 6 -25.15 39.41 -13.21
CA VAL A 6 -24.51 39.22 -11.89
C VAL A 6 -25.46 38.46 -10.95
N LEU A 7 -25.46 37.14 -11.05
CA LEU A 7 -25.95 36.22 -10.03
C LEU A 7 -24.94 35.09 -9.91
N LEU A 8 -23.89 35.28 -9.13
CA LEU A 8 -23.21 34.20 -8.41
C LEU A 8 -22.18 34.77 -7.42
N ASN A 9 -22.25 34.28 -6.19
CA ASN A 9 -21.15 34.18 -5.22
C ASN A 9 -20.84 35.41 -4.33
N GLY A 10 -21.64 35.59 -3.29
CA GLY A 10 -21.35 36.46 -2.14
C GLY A 10 -21.59 35.78 -0.79
N LEU A 11 -21.07 34.56 -0.60
CA LEU A 11 -21.18 33.78 0.64
C LEU A 11 -19.80 33.30 1.11
N ILE A 12 -18.97 34.21 1.62
CA ILE A 12 -17.92 33.87 2.59
C ILE A 12 -17.82 35.01 3.60
N SER A 13 -18.52 34.84 4.72
CA SER A 13 -18.31 35.61 5.95
C SER A 13 -18.10 34.60 7.08
N LYS A 14 -17.22 34.98 8.01
CA LYS A 14 -16.86 34.34 9.28
C LYS A 14 -15.62 33.44 9.23
N ASN A 15 -14.45 34.07 9.16
CA ASN A 15 -13.33 33.59 9.96
C ASN A 15 -12.97 34.66 11.01
N LYS A 16 -13.03 34.25 12.26
CA LYS A 16 -13.05 35.07 13.47
C LYS A 16 -11.80 34.76 14.27
N TYR A 17 -10.67 35.39 13.95
CA TYR A 17 -9.54 35.51 14.88
C TYR A 17 -8.86 36.87 14.66
N LYS A 18 -8.89 37.68 15.70
CA LYS A 18 -8.35 39.03 15.81
C LYS A 18 -7.00 38.91 16.52
N MET A 19 -5.93 39.43 15.92
CA MET A 19 -4.63 39.60 16.57
C MET A 19 -4.39 41.10 16.73
N ASP A 20 -4.26 41.56 17.97
CA ASP A 20 -3.97 42.95 18.31
C ASP A 20 -2.48 43.24 18.02
N ILE A 21 -2.23 44.30 17.24
CA ILE A 21 -0.90 44.81 16.94
C ILE A 21 -0.62 45.95 17.92
N THR A 22 0.40 45.80 18.77
CA THR A 22 0.90 46.90 19.62
C THR A 22 2.35 47.18 19.24
N GLU A 23 2.51 48.34 18.59
CA GLU A 23 3.64 49.29 18.53
C GLU A 23 5.10 48.80 18.48
N CYS A 24 5.79 49.27 17.43
CA CYS A 24 7.25 49.24 17.24
C CYS A 24 7.93 50.42 17.96
N PRO A 25 9.18 50.26 18.46
CA PRO A 25 10.12 51.36 18.55
C PRO A 25 11.15 51.33 17.41
N GLU A 26 11.66 52.54 17.14
CA GLU A 26 12.40 52.97 15.97
C GLU A 26 13.84 52.44 15.85
N GLN A 27 14.22 52.38 14.57
CA GLN A 27 15.53 52.31 13.92
C GLN A 27 16.78 52.63 14.77
N ASP A 28 17.76 51.72 14.71
CA ASP A 28 19.14 52.01 14.28
C ASP A 28 19.94 50.70 14.10
N ASN A 29 20.78 50.63 13.05
CA ASN A 29 21.69 49.55 12.60
C ASN A 29 21.16 48.55 11.56
N ILE A 30 21.12 48.97 10.29
CA ILE A 30 20.82 48.10 9.12
C ILE A 30 22.09 47.60 8.41
N GLU A 31 23.29 48.07 8.74
CA GLU A 31 24.49 47.71 7.94
C GLU A 31 25.25 46.46 8.41
N ALA A 32 24.96 45.92 9.60
CA ALA A 32 25.58 44.68 10.09
C ALA A 32 24.70 43.42 9.90
N THR A 33 23.50 43.57 9.34
CA THR A 33 22.52 42.47 9.26
C THR A 33 22.36 41.88 7.87
N MET A 34 22.97 42.44 6.81
CA MET A 34 22.71 41.92 5.45
C MET A 34 23.59 40.70 5.11
N GLU A 35 24.86 40.67 5.53
CA GLU A 35 25.77 39.54 5.23
C GLU A 35 25.39 38.26 6.01
N GLU A 36 24.97 38.37 7.28
CA GLU A 36 24.54 37.21 8.07
C GLU A 36 23.18 36.63 7.62
N CYS A 37 22.32 37.44 6.98
CA CYS A 37 21.03 36.96 6.46
C CYS A 37 21.19 36.20 5.14
N ILE A 38 22.11 36.64 4.26
CA ILE A 38 22.34 36.02 2.96
C ILE A 38 22.88 34.59 3.13
N ASP A 39 23.79 34.36 4.08
CA ASP A 39 24.32 33.02 4.37
C ASP A 39 23.26 32.09 4.98
N ARG A 40 22.32 32.61 5.78
CA ARG A 40 21.27 31.81 6.41
C ARG A 40 20.24 31.32 5.40
N ASP A 41 19.81 32.18 4.49
CA ASP A 41 18.87 31.83 3.42
C ASP A 41 19.51 30.91 2.39
N ALA A 42 20.81 31.09 2.10
CA ALA A 42 21.58 30.17 1.26
C ALA A 42 21.73 28.79 1.92
N ASN A 43 22.02 28.73 3.22
CA ASN A 43 22.12 27.47 3.96
C ASN A 43 20.77 26.73 4.05
N ILE A 44 19.67 27.44 4.30
CA ILE A 44 18.31 26.87 4.26
C ILE A 44 17.96 26.36 2.85
N ALA A 45 18.31 27.10 1.80
CA ALA A 45 18.08 26.69 0.42
C ALA A 45 18.93 25.45 0.05
N VAL A 46 20.18 25.36 0.52
CA VAL A 46 21.07 24.21 0.31
C VAL A 46 20.55 22.97 1.06
N GLU A 47 20.10 23.11 2.30
CA GLU A 47 19.52 22.04 3.11
C GLU A 47 18.16 21.57 2.56
N SER A 48 17.33 22.48 2.04
CA SER A 48 16.06 22.12 1.41
C SER A 48 16.24 21.40 0.06
N LYS A 49 17.29 21.74 -0.70
CA LYS A 49 17.62 21.06 -1.96
C LYS A 49 18.20 19.68 -1.72
N SER A 50 19.05 19.50 -0.70
CA SER A 50 19.60 18.19 -0.34
C SER A 50 18.52 17.22 0.18
N LEU A 51 17.48 17.72 0.85
CA LEU A 51 16.31 16.91 1.25
C LEU A 51 15.41 16.50 0.07
N LEU A 52 15.37 17.30 -1.00
CA LEU A 52 14.60 16.98 -2.22
C LEU A 52 15.37 16.04 -3.16
N ASP A 53 16.71 16.08 -3.14
CA ASP A 53 17.59 15.17 -3.90
C ASP A 53 17.78 13.81 -3.20
N GLN A 54 17.30 13.63 -1.97
CA GLN A 54 17.26 12.31 -1.35
C GLN A 54 16.23 11.43 -2.04
N SER A 55 16.70 10.30 -2.59
CA SER A 55 15.84 9.24 -3.11
C SER A 55 14.98 8.69 -1.97
N TYR A 56 13.74 9.17 -1.84
CA TYR A 56 12.81 8.67 -0.85
C TYR A 56 12.24 7.34 -1.35
N PRO A 57 12.19 6.30 -0.49
CA PRO A 57 11.64 5.01 -0.91
C PRO A 57 10.17 5.20 -1.27
N ASP A 58 9.73 4.53 -2.31
CA ASP A 58 8.30 4.51 -2.61
C ASP A 58 7.51 4.01 -1.39
N PHE A 59 6.28 4.48 -1.23
CA PHE A 59 5.44 4.11 -0.08
C PHE A 59 5.40 2.60 0.16
N VAL A 60 5.39 1.81 -0.91
CA VAL A 60 5.41 0.35 -0.84
C VAL A 60 6.72 -0.15 -0.25
N GLU A 61 7.86 0.32 -0.76
CA GLU A 61 9.20 -0.07 -0.31
C GLU A 61 9.43 0.32 1.14
N LYS A 62 8.88 1.44 1.59
CA LYS A 62 8.98 1.87 2.99
C LYS A 62 8.20 0.98 3.94
N TYR A 63 6.92 0.73 3.65
CA TYR A 63 6.01 0.12 4.62
C TYR A 63 5.85 -1.39 4.49
N PHE A 64 6.23 -1.97 3.36
CA PHE A 64 6.08 -3.39 3.09
C PHE A 64 7.42 -4.10 2.93
N SER A 65 7.50 -5.31 3.47
CA SER A 65 8.58 -6.26 3.19
C SER A 65 8.03 -7.41 2.37
N ARG A 66 8.75 -7.85 1.35
CA ARG A 66 8.32 -8.93 0.46
C ARG A 66 8.84 -10.27 0.96
N ILE A 67 7.95 -11.25 1.03
CA ILE A 67 8.27 -12.65 1.30
C ILE A 67 7.82 -13.47 0.11
N ASN A 68 8.70 -14.33 -0.42
CA ASN A 68 8.34 -15.24 -1.49
C ASN A 68 7.95 -16.59 -0.89
N CYS A 69 6.75 -17.05 -1.27
CA CYS A 69 6.19 -18.31 -0.81
C CYS A 69 6.08 -19.25 -2.01
N ASN A 70 7.06 -20.13 -2.16
CA ASN A 70 7.18 -20.98 -3.34
C ASN A 70 6.52 -22.33 -3.13
N GLU A 71 6.04 -22.92 -4.23
CA GLU A 71 5.52 -24.27 -4.35
C GLU A 71 4.44 -24.65 -3.31
N ILE A 72 3.54 -23.72 -2.97
CA ILE A 72 2.54 -23.90 -1.90
C ILE A 72 1.73 -25.18 -2.05
N ARG A 73 1.25 -25.46 -3.27
CA ARG A 73 0.54 -26.71 -3.59
C ARG A 73 1.25 -27.59 -4.61
N GLY A 74 2.33 -27.11 -5.21
CA GLY A 74 3.10 -27.82 -6.23
C GLY A 74 3.88 -26.88 -7.13
N PRO A 75 4.45 -27.39 -8.23
CA PRO A 75 5.33 -26.61 -9.10
C PRO A 75 4.64 -25.35 -9.66
N ALA A 76 5.37 -24.23 -9.67
CA ALA A 76 4.89 -22.93 -10.14
C ALA A 76 3.61 -22.44 -9.44
N ASP A 77 3.37 -22.85 -8.19
CA ASP A 77 2.34 -22.31 -7.30
C ASP A 77 3.00 -21.35 -6.29
N ASP A 78 3.67 -20.34 -6.85
CA ASP A 78 4.49 -19.37 -6.13
C ASP A 78 3.75 -18.05 -5.89
N TYR A 79 3.91 -17.47 -4.71
CA TYR A 79 3.21 -16.26 -4.29
C TYR A 79 4.21 -15.25 -3.75
N SER A 80 3.87 -13.97 -3.88
CA SER A 80 4.61 -12.89 -3.23
C SER A 80 3.72 -12.25 -2.18
N VAL A 81 4.18 -12.24 -0.95
CA VAL A 81 3.43 -11.72 0.20
C VAL A 81 4.09 -10.43 0.64
N LEU A 82 3.35 -9.33 0.54
CA LEU A 82 3.81 -8.03 1.03
C LEU A 82 3.35 -7.85 2.47
N VAL A 83 4.30 -7.82 3.39
CA VAL A 83 4.05 -7.72 4.83
C VAL A 83 4.22 -6.27 5.28
N HIS A 84 3.15 -5.63 5.71
CA HIS A 84 3.20 -4.28 6.26
C HIS A 84 3.84 -4.27 7.66
N SER A 85 4.43 -3.16 8.06
CA SER A 85 4.85 -2.89 9.45
C SER A 85 3.77 -3.15 10.53
N ASN A 86 2.48 -3.05 10.18
CA ASN A 86 1.34 -3.35 11.07
C ASN A 86 0.93 -4.83 11.05
N ARG A 87 1.81 -5.69 10.51
CA ARG A 87 1.66 -7.15 10.41
C ARG A 87 0.57 -7.65 9.48
N VAL A 88 -0.15 -6.78 8.79
CA VAL A 88 -1.09 -7.20 7.73
C VAL A 88 -0.32 -7.62 6.48
N CYS A 89 -0.79 -8.66 5.82
CA CYS A 89 -0.15 -9.25 4.66
C CYS A 89 -1.05 -9.07 3.43
N LEU A 90 -0.51 -8.55 2.34
CA LEU A 90 -1.14 -8.56 1.03
C LEU A 90 -0.63 -9.78 0.28
N VAL A 91 -1.53 -10.61 -0.22
CA VAL A 91 -1.20 -11.78 -1.03
C VAL A 91 -1.27 -11.39 -2.50
N THR A 92 -0.16 -11.53 -3.22
CA THR A 92 -0.04 -11.34 -4.67
C THR A 92 0.53 -12.61 -5.31
N LEU A 93 0.45 -12.68 -6.64
CA LEU A 93 1.19 -13.72 -7.38
C LEU A 93 2.68 -13.35 -7.43
N ALA A 94 3.55 -14.37 -7.43
CA ALA A 94 4.96 -14.19 -7.81
C ALA A 94 5.10 -14.27 -9.34
N ASP A 95 6.16 -13.69 -9.89
CA ASP A 95 6.42 -13.68 -11.34
C ASP A 95 6.59 -15.09 -11.92
N THR A 96 7.00 -16.06 -11.09
CA THR A 96 7.14 -17.48 -11.45
C THR A 96 5.84 -18.28 -11.35
N HIS A 97 4.75 -17.68 -10.87
CA HIS A 97 3.48 -18.37 -10.73
C HIS A 97 2.92 -18.79 -12.11
N LYS A 98 2.27 -19.95 -12.18
CA LYS A 98 1.65 -20.50 -13.40
C LYS A 98 0.68 -19.53 -14.10
N LEU A 99 -0.02 -18.67 -13.37
CA LEU A 99 -0.89 -17.63 -13.96
C LEU A 99 -0.11 -16.49 -14.64
N MET A 100 1.17 -16.29 -14.32
CA MET A 100 1.98 -15.26 -14.97
C MET A 100 2.42 -15.65 -16.38
N GLN A 101 2.26 -16.93 -16.76
CA GLN A 101 2.59 -17.39 -18.10
C GLN A 101 1.78 -16.62 -19.16
N PRO A 102 2.38 -16.26 -20.32
CA PRO A 102 1.73 -15.44 -21.34
C PRO A 102 0.45 -16.06 -21.94
N ASP A 103 0.37 -17.39 -21.99
CA ASP A 103 -0.77 -18.15 -22.49
C ASP A 103 -1.95 -18.21 -21.49
N LYS A 104 -1.70 -17.91 -20.21
CA LYS A 104 -2.72 -17.87 -19.17
C LYS A 104 -3.35 -16.50 -19.10
N ILE A 105 -4.39 -16.28 -19.90
CA ILE A 105 -5.15 -15.03 -19.93
C ILE A 105 -6.38 -15.17 -19.01
N PRO A 106 -6.42 -14.50 -17.84
CA PRO A 106 -7.55 -14.58 -16.93
C PRO A 106 -8.80 -13.93 -17.54
N ILE A 107 -9.92 -14.66 -17.55
CA ILE A 107 -11.21 -14.18 -18.06
C ILE A 107 -12.29 -14.12 -16.99
N LYS A 108 -12.10 -14.81 -15.86
CA LYS A 108 -13.01 -14.79 -14.70
C LYS A 108 -12.23 -15.05 -13.42
N VAL A 109 -12.58 -14.32 -12.36
CA VAL A 109 -12.16 -14.63 -10.99
C VAL A 109 -13.41 -14.93 -10.16
N ASP A 110 -13.37 -16.03 -9.42
CA ASP A 110 -14.49 -16.50 -8.60
C ASP A 110 -14.05 -16.72 -7.15
N PHE A 111 -14.65 -15.99 -6.23
CA PHE A 111 -14.39 -16.09 -4.79
C PHE A 111 -15.28 -17.12 -4.08
N GLN A 112 -16.21 -17.76 -4.81
CA GLN A 112 -16.95 -18.92 -4.33
C GLN A 112 -16.05 -20.16 -4.37
N ILE A 113 -15.64 -20.65 -3.20
CA ILE A 113 -14.74 -21.81 -3.08
C ILE A 113 -15.51 -23.13 -3.03
N SER A 114 -16.62 -23.14 -2.29
CA SER A 114 -17.52 -24.29 -2.14
C SER A 114 -18.90 -23.81 -1.73
N ASP A 115 -19.92 -24.66 -1.73
CA ASP A 115 -21.30 -24.30 -1.30
C ASP A 115 -21.39 -23.63 0.08
N LYS A 116 -20.39 -23.85 0.94
CA LYS A 116 -20.33 -23.33 2.32
C LYS A 116 -19.37 -22.16 2.50
N ILE A 117 -18.49 -21.91 1.53
CA ILE A 117 -17.40 -20.94 1.67
C ILE A 117 -17.37 -20.04 0.44
N ASN A 118 -17.82 -18.81 0.64
CA ASN A 118 -17.60 -17.69 -0.26
C ASN A 118 -16.66 -16.70 0.42
N ARG A 119 -15.57 -16.27 -0.23
CA ARG A 119 -14.65 -15.29 0.35
C ARG A 119 -15.19 -13.85 0.35
N GLU A 120 -16.20 -13.57 -0.47
CA GLU A 120 -16.95 -12.30 -0.42
C GLU A 120 -17.79 -12.18 0.85
N ASP A 121 -18.33 -13.31 1.32
CA ASP A 121 -19.15 -13.38 2.53
C ASP A 121 -18.27 -13.56 3.78
N ASN A 122 -17.48 -12.53 4.09
CA ASN A 122 -16.56 -12.54 5.24
C ASN A 122 -17.03 -11.58 6.36
N PRO A 123 -17.95 -12.01 7.24
CA PRO A 123 -18.44 -11.16 8.32
C PRO A 123 -17.35 -10.90 9.35
N MET A 124 -16.91 -9.65 9.45
CA MET A 124 -15.86 -9.23 10.38
C MET A 124 -16.36 -8.15 11.33
N THR A 125 -16.40 -8.45 12.62
CA THR A 125 -16.88 -7.50 13.63
C THR A 125 -15.97 -7.39 14.85
N GLY A 126 -15.97 -6.20 15.46
CA GLY A 126 -15.34 -5.93 16.75
C GLY A 126 -13.80 -5.99 16.79
N LYS A 127 -13.26 -5.84 18.00
CA LYS A 127 -11.83 -6.00 18.29
C LYS A 127 -11.40 -7.45 18.05
N GLY A 128 -10.21 -7.65 17.49
CA GLY A 128 -9.69 -8.98 17.16
C GLY A 128 -10.33 -9.63 15.92
N LYS A 129 -11.17 -8.89 15.17
CA LYS A 129 -11.76 -9.33 13.90
C LYS A 129 -12.54 -10.65 14.04
N ARG A 130 -13.48 -10.70 14.99
CA ARG A 130 -14.28 -11.90 15.28
C ARG A 130 -15.23 -12.18 14.13
N GLY A 131 -15.39 -13.45 13.78
CA GLY A 131 -16.20 -13.91 12.64
C GLY A 131 -15.43 -14.03 11.32
N ALA A 132 -14.24 -13.43 11.24
CA ALA A 132 -13.39 -13.51 10.05
C ALA A 132 -13.05 -14.96 9.71
N GLN A 133 -13.11 -15.28 8.43
CA GLN A 133 -12.75 -16.60 7.91
C GLN A 133 -11.27 -16.90 8.22
N GLN A 134 -11.02 -18.09 8.77
CA GLN A 134 -9.67 -18.58 9.00
C GLN A 134 -9.11 -19.21 7.73
N LEU A 135 -7.86 -18.89 7.43
CA LEU A 135 -7.09 -19.41 6.31
C LEU A 135 -5.90 -20.19 6.83
N CYS A 136 -5.60 -21.30 6.16
CA CYS A 136 -4.31 -21.98 6.19
C CYS A 136 -3.53 -21.60 4.93
N ASN A 137 -2.22 -21.87 4.88
CA ASN A 137 -1.38 -21.52 3.72
C ASN A 137 -1.92 -22.08 2.39
N ASN A 138 -2.48 -23.29 2.41
CA ASN A 138 -3.07 -23.97 1.25
C ASN A 138 -4.56 -23.67 1.04
N SER A 139 -5.16 -22.75 1.80
CA SER A 139 -6.56 -22.39 1.62
C SER A 139 -6.75 -21.66 0.29
N ILE A 140 -7.73 -22.06 -0.50
CA ILE A 140 -8.06 -21.39 -1.76
C ILE A 140 -8.72 -20.04 -1.45
N LEU A 141 -8.19 -18.99 -2.06
CA LEU A 141 -8.74 -17.63 -2.03
C LEU A 141 -9.73 -17.40 -3.16
N CYS A 142 -9.39 -17.82 -4.37
CA CYS A 142 -10.27 -17.74 -5.53
C CYS A 142 -9.90 -18.77 -6.59
N HIS A 143 -10.80 -18.99 -7.53
CA HIS A 143 -10.57 -19.73 -8.76
C HIS A 143 -10.45 -18.75 -9.92
N VAL A 144 -9.37 -18.86 -10.69
CA VAL A 144 -9.15 -18.06 -11.89
C VAL A 144 -9.40 -18.94 -13.10
N THR A 145 -10.41 -18.59 -13.89
CA THR A 145 -10.66 -19.23 -15.19
C THR A 145 -9.91 -18.46 -16.27
N CYS A 146 -9.15 -19.18 -17.09
CA CYS A 146 -8.39 -18.63 -18.20
C CYS A 146 -9.11 -18.86 -19.54
N GLN A 147 -8.72 -18.10 -20.55
CA GLN A 147 -9.30 -18.17 -21.90
C GLN A 147 -9.15 -19.55 -22.56
N ASP A 148 -8.11 -20.31 -22.21
CA ASP A 148 -7.87 -21.67 -22.67
C ASP A 148 -8.81 -22.72 -22.01
N GLY A 149 -9.72 -22.27 -21.14
CA GLY A 149 -10.64 -23.11 -20.38
C GLY A 149 -10.04 -23.73 -19.11
N SER A 150 -8.76 -23.47 -18.82
CA SER A 150 -8.16 -23.92 -17.57
C SER A 150 -8.72 -23.15 -16.37
N CYS A 151 -8.89 -23.85 -15.25
CA CYS A 151 -9.33 -23.25 -13.99
C CYS A 151 -8.24 -23.48 -12.94
N ILE A 152 -7.60 -22.40 -12.51
CA ILE A 152 -6.44 -22.43 -11.63
C ILE A 152 -6.86 -21.93 -10.25
N PRO A 153 -6.73 -22.75 -9.19
CA PRO A 153 -6.93 -22.28 -7.82
C PRO A 153 -5.75 -21.41 -7.38
N VAL A 154 -6.07 -20.29 -6.74
CA VAL A 154 -5.12 -19.37 -6.11
C VAL A 154 -5.20 -19.57 -4.60
N HIS A 155 -4.06 -19.80 -3.96
CA HIS A 155 -3.97 -20.10 -2.53
C HIS A 155 -3.61 -18.87 -1.69
N ALA A 156 -3.85 -18.98 -0.39
CA ALA A 156 -3.60 -17.89 0.57
C ALA A 156 -2.12 -17.64 0.83
N ALA A 157 -1.26 -18.67 0.69
CA ALA A 157 0.17 -18.70 1.01
C ALA A 157 0.53 -18.42 2.50
N VAL A 158 -0.35 -17.73 3.22
CA VAL A 158 -0.20 -17.31 4.62
C VAL A 158 -1.40 -17.78 5.43
N ALA A 159 -1.15 -18.39 6.58
CA ALA A 159 -2.20 -18.69 7.55
C ALA A 159 -2.62 -17.44 8.34
N GLY A 160 -3.92 -17.26 8.55
CA GLY A 160 -4.43 -16.12 9.29
C GLY A 160 -5.92 -15.86 9.10
N LYS A 161 -6.36 -14.68 9.52
CA LYS A 161 -7.72 -14.18 9.31
C LYS A 161 -7.79 -13.44 7.98
N LEU A 162 -8.71 -13.83 7.11
CA LEU A 162 -9.03 -13.06 5.92
C LEU A 162 -9.61 -11.71 6.35
N LEU A 163 -8.97 -10.61 5.97
CA LEU A 163 -9.45 -9.25 6.21
C LEU A 163 -10.35 -8.78 5.07
N GLU A 164 -9.84 -8.89 3.85
CA GLU A 164 -10.46 -8.35 2.65
C GLU A 164 -10.00 -9.14 1.43
N ILE A 165 -10.84 -9.17 0.41
CA ILE A 165 -10.49 -9.65 -0.93
C ILE A 165 -10.63 -8.49 -1.91
N ASN A 166 -9.85 -8.53 -2.99
CA ASN A 166 -9.96 -7.52 -4.03
C ASN A 166 -11.16 -7.83 -4.95
N GLN A 167 -12.33 -7.30 -4.60
CA GLN A 167 -13.56 -7.50 -5.38
C GLN A 167 -13.48 -6.90 -6.80
N SER A 168 -12.57 -5.95 -7.05
CA SER A 168 -12.37 -5.40 -8.40
C SER A 168 -11.93 -6.47 -9.40
N LEU A 169 -11.32 -7.56 -8.94
CA LEU A 169 -10.90 -8.69 -9.77
C LEU A 169 -12.08 -9.43 -10.42
N VAL A 170 -13.28 -9.34 -9.86
CA VAL A 170 -14.49 -9.90 -10.49
C VAL A 170 -14.84 -9.11 -11.75
N GLN A 171 -14.62 -7.80 -11.73
CA GLN A 171 -14.89 -6.90 -12.87
C GLN A 171 -13.74 -6.84 -13.86
N ASN A 172 -12.50 -6.90 -13.37
CA ASN A 172 -11.29 -6.91 -14.17
C ASN A 172 -10.37 -8.10 -13.82
N PRO A 173 -10.65 -9.30 -14.34
CA PRO A 173 -9.88 -10.51 -14.04
C PRO A 173 -8.40 -10.41 -14.41
N ALA A 174 -8.05 -9.67 -15.46
CA ALA A 174 -6.67 -9.54 -15.93
C ALA A 174 -5.74 -8.91 -14.88
N ALA A 175 -6.28 -8.03 -14.03
CA ALA A 175 -5.53 -7.36 -12.99
C ALA A 175 -4.96 -8.32 -11.92
N VAL A 176 -5.44 -9.57 -11.83
CA VAL A 176 -4.95 -10.56 -10.85
C VAL A 176 -3.44 -10.81 -10.91
N LYS A 177 -2.81 -10.52 -12.05
CA LYS A 177 -1.35 -10.62 -12.25
C LYS A 177 -0.57 -9.44 -11.66
N GLU A 178 -1.22 -8.28 -11.48
CA GLU A 178 -0.53 -7.02 -11.18
C GLU A 178 -0.94 -6.43 -9.83
N THR A 179 -1.96 -6.99 -9.19
CA THR A 179 -2.53 -6.44 -7.95
C THR A 179 -2.66 -7.49 -6.86
N TYR A 180 -3.00 -7.02 -5.66
CA TYR A 180 -3.27 -7.91 -4.53
C TYR A 180 -4.60 -8.64 -4.70
N ILE A 181 -4.64 -9.85 -4.16
CA ILE A 181 -5.81 -10.74 -4.23
C ILE A 181 -6.58 -10.68 -2.92
N ALA A 182 -5.87 -10.72 -1.80
CA ALA A 182 -6.44 -10.68 -0.47
C ALA A 182 -5.51 -9.99 0.53
N ILE A 183 -6.12 -9.44 1.58
CA ILE A 183 -5.44 -8.94 2.77
C ILE A 183 -5.68 -9.96 3.89
N VAL A 184 -4.61 -10.44 4.50
CA VAL A 184 -4.63 -11.46 5.55
C VAL A 184 -3.98 -10.90 6.80
N LEU A 185 -4.61 -11.12 7.96
CA LEU A 185 -4.03 -10.86 9.26
C LEU A 185 -3.47 -12.17 9.82
N PRO A 186 -2.15 -12.41 9.75
CA PRO A 186 -1.54 -13.58 10.34
C PRO A 186 -1.72 -13.60 11.86
N SER A 187 -1.68 -14.81 12.42
CA SER A 187 -1.52 -14.96 13.86
C SER A 187 -0.12 -14.50 14.28
N ILE A 188 0.05 -14.12 15.56
CA ILE A 188 1.37 -13.76 16.10
C ILE A 188 2.45 -14.82 15.79
N PRO A 189 2.26 -16.12 16.08
CA PRO A 189 3.28 -17.11 15.78
C PRO A 189 3.52 -17.29 14.28
N THR A 190 2.49 -17.13 13.44
CA THR A 190 2.68 -17.14 11.98
C THR A 190 3.53 -15.96 11.52
N PHE A 191 3.27 -14.77 12.05
CA PHE A 191 4.03 -13.58 11.71
C PHE A 191 5.50 -13.67 12.17
N GLU A 192 5.74 -14.21 13.37
CA GLU A 192 7.09 -14.41 13.90
C GLU A 192 7.90 -15.47 13.13
N SER A 193 7.23 -16.37 12.40
CA SER A 193 7.90 -17.34 11.52
C SER A 193 8.41 -16.74 10.21
N PHE A 194 8.07 -15.49 9.91
CA PHE A 194 8.52 -14.83 8.70
C PHE A 194 9.96 -14.36 8.83
N GLU A 195 10.81 -14.79 7.88
CA GLU A 195 12.15 -14.24 7.70
C GLU A 195 12.05 -12.91 6.96
N ILE A 196 11.68 -11.86 7.69
CA ILE A 196 11.59 -10.50 7.15
C ILE A 196 12.96 -9.85 7.29
N PRO A 197 13.61 -9.43 6.20
CA PRO A 197 14.87 -8.70 6.30
C PRO A 197 14.64 -7.40 7.07
N LEU A 198 15.55 -7.10 7.99
CA LEU A 198 15.50 -5.85 8.73
C LEU A 198 15.75 -4.70 7.76
N LYS A 199 14.95 -3.65 7.92
CA LYS A 199 15.19 -2.39 7.23
C LYS A 199 16.07 -1.51 8.12
N ASN A 200 16.92 -0.72 7.48
CA ASN A 200 17.73 0.31 8.09
C ASN A 200 16.88 1.43 8.69
N GLU A 201 17.51 2.34 9.44
CA GLU A 201 16.82 3.45 10.11
C GLU A 201 16.07 4.39 9.14
N ASP A 202 16.53 4.45 7.89
CA ASP A 202 15.91 5.17 6.79
C ASP A 202 14.76 4.40 6.09
N GLY A 203 14.56 3.14 6.45
CA GLY A 203 13.51 2.27 5.91
C GLY A 203 13.89 1.53 4.63
N PHE A 204 15.17 1.48 4.26
CA PHE A 204 15.68 0.69 3.14
C PHE A 204 16.26 -0.65 3.58
N PHE A 205 16.37 -1.61 2.67
CA PHE A 205 17.22 -2.77 2.86
C PHE A 205 18.67 -2.35 2.62
N ASP A 206 19.64 -2.95 3.32
CA ASP A 206 21.04 -2.77 2.97
C ASP A 206 21.22 -3.13 1.48
N GLU A 207 21.77 -2.20 0.68
CA GLU A 207 22.31 -2.59 -0.62
C GLU A 207 23.51 -3.49 -0.32
N ASP A 208 23.38 -4.78 -0.63
CA ASP A 208 24.55 -5.65 -0.76
C ASP A 208 25.45 -4.99 -1.82
N CYS A 209 26.52 -4.34 -1.38
CA CYS A 209 27.59 -3.84 -2.24
C CYS A 209 28.23 -5.05 -2.92
N ASP A 210 27.63 -5.53 -4.02
CA ASP A 210 28.23 -6.53 -4.89
C ASP A 210 29.58 -5.96 -5.38
N SER A 211 30.65 -6.59 -4.91
CA SER A 211 32.05 -6.23 -5.16
C SER A 211 32.59 -6.86 -6.43
#